data_AF-A0A2G9S863-F1
#
_entry.id   AF-A0A2G9S863-F1
#
_cell.length_a   1.000
_cell.length_b   1.000
_cell.length_c   1.000
_cell.angle_alpha   90.00
_cell.angle_beta   90.00
_cell.angle_gamma   90.00
#
_symmetry.space_group_name_H-M   'P 1'
#
loop_
_entity.id
_entity.type
_entity.pdbx_description
1 polymer ?
#
loop_
_entity_poly.entity_id
_entity_poly.type
_entity_poly.pdbx_seq_one_letter_code
_entity_poly.pdbx_strand_id
1 'polypeptide(L)'
;METTDTDSVSSANTHIASLEQLLSTPDLKTAVETPQWQPEISREELNEKLNTASKSVDHLSGLLHETEATNAMLMEQITLLKNEIRRLERNQEREKSVANLEYLKNVLLQFIFLKAGSERQRLLPVIDTMLQLSPDEKGKLYAIAQGPLDFHHHPIYSKKDTSYGKP
;
A
#
# COMPACT_ATOMS: atom_id res chain seq x y z
N MET A 1 1.75 42.48 -43.46
CA MET A 1 1.72 43.94 -43.20
C MET A 1 2.51 44.14 -41.91
N GLU A 2 3.79 44.56 -41.93
CA GLU A 2 4.34 45.77 -42.61
C GLU A 2 3.48 46.99 -42.22
N THR A 3 3.97 48.09 -41.65
CA THR A 3 5.32 48.70 -41.57
C THR A 3 5.39 49.70 -40.41
N THR A 4 6.62 49.96 -39.98
CA THR A 4 7.27 51.21 -39.48
C THR A 4 6.46 52.44 -39.09
N ASP A 5 6.99 53.16 -38.10
CA ASP A 5 7.43 54.58 -38.14
C ASP A 5 7.87 54.96 -36.69
N THR A 6 8.83 55.83 -36.35
CA THR A 6 9.80 56.71 -37.03
C THR A 6 10.73 57.26 -35.93
N ASP A 7 11.98 57.53 -36.31
CA ASP A 7 12.85 58.64 -35.87
C ASP A 7 13.22 58.84 -34.38
N SER A 8 14.53 58.84 -34.10
CA SER A 8 15.25 60.11 -33.89
C SER A 8 16.77 59.90 -33.73
N VAL A 9 17.50 60.68 -34.52
CA VAL A 9 18.95 60.83 -34.56
C VAL A 9 19.45 61.56 -33.32
N SER A 10 20.52 61.07 -32.70
CA SER A 10 21.53 61.95 -32.10
C SER A 10 22.89 61.28 -32.13
N SER A 11 23.74 61.89 -32.94
CA SER A 11 25.14 61.61 -33.13
C SER A 11 25.90 61.82 -31.82
N ALA A 12 26.36 60.74 -31.20
CA ALA A 12 27.49 60.77 -30.27
C ALA A 12 28.63 60.04 -30.97
N ASN A 13 29.41 60.81 -31.71
CA ASN A 13 30.56 60.39 -32.49
C ASN A 13 31.64 59.83 -31.55
N THR A 14 31.54 58.56 -31.15
CA THR A 14 32.64 57.84 -30.49
C THR A 14 33.65 57.46 -31.57
N HIS A 15 34.49 58.44 -31.93
CA HIS A 15 35.62 58.21 -32.81
C HIS A 15 36.62 57.31 -32.08
N ILE A 16 36.51 56.00 -32.26
CA ILE A 16 37.48 55.03 -31.76
C ILE A 16 38.78 55.29 -32.52
N ALA A 17 39.84 55.68 -31.80
CA ALA A 17 41.15 55.89 -32.40
C ALA A 17 41.65 54.58 -33.02
N SER A 18 42.23 54.66 -34.22
CA SER A 18 42.76 53.48 -34.92
C SER A 18 43.90 52.87 -34.10
N LEU A 19 44.02 51.53 -34.13
CA LEU A 19 45.07 50.79 -33.43
C LEU A 19 46.48 51.34 -33.73
N GLU A 20 46.70 51.80 -34.96
CA GLU A 20 47.99 52.41 -35.35
C GLU A 20 48.23 53.78 -34.69
N GLN A 21 47.19 54.57 -34.39
CA GLN A 21 47.33 55.83 -33.66
C GLN A 21 47.67 55.62 -32.18
N LEU A 22 47.21 54.52 -31.58
CA LEU A 22 47.52 54.16 -30.19
C LEU A 22 48.93 53.61 -30.03
N LEU A 23 49.47 52.94 -31.05
CA LEU A 23 50.82 52.38 -31.05
C LEU A 23 51.90 53.37 -31.49
N SER A 24 51.51 54.48 -32.13
CA SER A 24 52.42 55.51 -32.64
C SER A 24 52.69 56.65 -31.64
N THR A 25 52.11 56.60 -30.43
CA THR A 25 52.41 57.58 -29.37
C THR A 25 53.80 57.29 -28.78
N PRO A 26 54.79 58.21 -28.94
CA PRO A 26 56.09 58.00 -28.33
C PRO A 26 56.04 58.42 -26.85
N ASP A 27 56.60 57.53 -26.01
CA ASP A 27 56.91 57.70 -24.59
C ASP A 27 55.75 57.85 -23.58
N LEU A 28 55.21 56.71 -23.18
CA LEU A 28 54.76 56.47 -21.80
C LEU A 28 55.81 55.61 -21.08
N LYS A 29 57.03 56.13 -20.96
CA LYS A 29 58.09 55.61 -20.08
C LYS A 29 58.15 56.41 -18.77
N THR A 30 57.03 56.61 -18.10
CA THR A 30 56.96 57.04 -16.68
C THR A 30 55.48 57.19 -16.31
N ALA A 31 55.06 56.60 -15.20
CA ALA A 31 53.69 56.63 -14.67
C ALA A 31 52.64 55.78 -15.41
N VAL A 32 52.89 54.47 -15.51
CA VAL A 32 51.80 53.51 -15.34
C VAL A 32 52.06 52.84 -13.99
N GLU A 33 51.47 53.40 -12.94
CA GLU A 33 51.19 52.63 -11.74
C GLU A 33 50.37 51.43 -12.20
N THR A 34 50.98 50.26 -12.11
CA THR A 34 50.32 48.97 -12.28
C THR A 34 49.06 48.98 -11.42
N PRO A 35 47.84 48.82 -11.96
CA PRO A 35 46.65 48.66 -11.14
C PRO A 35 46.74 47.34 -10.37
N GLN A 36 47.33 47.39 -9.17
CA GLN A 36 47.43 46.30 -8.21
C GLN A 36 46.05 46.10 -7.56
N TRP A 37 45.14 45.42 -8.26
CA TRP A 37 43.85 45.03 -7.68
C TRP A 37 43.39 43.66 -8.18
N GLN A 38 44.14 42.62 -7.83
CA GLN A 38 43.55 41.33 -7.43
C GLN A 38 44.43 40.77 -6.31
N PRO A 39 43.89 40.39 -5.13
CA PRO A 39 44.63 39.51 -4.24
C PRO A 39 44.73 38.19 -4.99
N GLU A 40 45.88 37.94 -5.59
CA GLU A 40 46.20 36.67 -6.21
C GLU A 40 46.25 35.65 -5.08
N ILE A 41 45.15 34.90 -4.92
CA ILE A 41 45.01 33.87 -3.90
C ILE A 41 46.28 33.02 -3.95
N SER A 42 47.03 32.98 -2.86
CA SER A 42 48.34 32.33 -2.86
C SER A 42 48.18 30.84 -3.16
N ARG A 43 49.21 30.22 -3.75
CA ARG A 43 49.20 28.77 -4.02
C ARG A 43 48.98 27.98 -2.73
N GLU A 44 49.50 28.50 -1.62
CA GLU A 44 49.35 27.95 -0.27
C GLU A 44 47.87 27.98 0.18
N GLU A 45 47.17 29.10 0.01
CA GLU A 45 45.73 29.21 0.32
C GLU A 45 44.88 28.28 -0.55
N LEU A 46 45.23 28.13 -1.83
CA LEU A 46 44.57 27.16 -2.71
C LEU A 46 44.80 25.71 -2.24
N ASN A 47 46.01 25.39 -1.80
CA ASN A 47 46.35 24.06 -1.31
C ASN A 47 45.66 23.75 0.03
N GLU A 48 45.52 24.74 0.92
CA GLU A 48 44.73 24.60 2.14
C GLU A 48 43.24 24.40 1.85
N LYS A 49 42.66 25.15 0.92
CA LYS A 49 41.28 24.96 0.46
C LYS A 49 41.08 23.58 -0.17
N LEU A 50 42.04 23.10 -0.95
CA LEU A 50 42.00 21.77 -1.54
C LEU A 50 42.08 20.68 -0.47
N ASN A 51 43.00 20.80 0.49
CA ASN A 51 43.13 19.85 1.59
C ASN A 51 41.89 19.81 2.49
N THR A 52 41.29 20.97 2.78
CA THR A 52 40.06 21.05 3.57
C THR A 52 38.87 20.46 2.81
N ALA A 53 38.75 20.74 1.51
CA ALA A 53 37.74 20.12 0.65
C ALA A 53 37.94 18.60 0.50
N SER A 54 39.17 18.11 0.38
CA SER A 54 39.45 16.67 0.33
C SER A 54 38.99 15.98 1.63
N LYS A 55 39.35 16.55 2.79
CA LYS A 55 38.93 16.01 4.10
C LYS A 55 37.42 16.01 4.28
N SER A 56 36.72 17.04 3.78
CA SER A 56 35.26 17.08 3.88
C SER A 56 34.61 16.04 2.97
N VAL A 57 35.15 15.81 1.77
CA VAL A 57 34.70 14.73 0.86
C VAL A 57 34.90 13.36 1.51
N ASP A 58 36.06 13.11 2.13
CA ASP A 58 36.33 11.84 2.82
C ASP A 58 35.35 11.62 3.98
N HIS A 59 35.10 12.66 4.77
CA HIS A 59 34.14 12.59 5.88
C HIS A 59 32.72 12.33 5.40
N LEU A 60 32.25 13.06 4.38
CA LEU A 60 30.92 12.87 3.80
C LEU A 60 30.76 11.47 3.19
N SER A 61 31.81 10.93 2.57
CA SER A 61 31.81 9.57 2.02
C SER A 61 31.68 8.52 3.14
N GLY A 62 32.34 8.73 4.28
CA GLY A 62 32.19 7.88 5.46
C GLY A 62 30.76 7.89 6.02
N LEU A 63 30.18 9.09 6.17
CA LEU A 63 28.79 9.24 6.61
C LEU A 63 27.82 8.59 5.62
N LEU A 64 28.04 8.76 4.32
CA LEU A 64 27.21 8.14 3.29
C LEU A 64 27.23 6.62 3.44
N HIS A 65 28.41 6.02 3.58
CA HIS A 65 28.53 4.57 3.75
C HIS A 65 27.82 4.06 5.02
N GLU A 66 27.94 4.78 6.14
CA GLU A 66 27.23 4.45 7.38
C GLU A 66 25.70 4.54 7.19
N THR A 67 25.22 5.56 6.49
CA THR A 67 23.78 5.70 6.19
C THR A 67 23.28 4.62 5.23
N GLU A 68 24.07 4.20 4.24
CA GLU A 68 23.74 3.10 3.34
C GLU A 68 23.67 1.76 4.09
N ALA A 69 24.64 1.50 4.98
CA ALA A 69 24.66 0.28 5.79
C ALA A 69 23.44 0.19 6.72
N THR A 70 23.10 1.29 7.40
CA THR A 70 21.91 1.35 8.26
C THR A 70 20.63 1.21 7.44
N ASN A 71 20.55 1.81 6.26
CA ASN A 71 19.40 1.68 5.37
C ASN A 71 19.20 0.22 4.90
N ALA A 72 20.28 -0.46 4.52
CA ALA A 72 20.21 -1.89 4.16
C ALA A 72 19.63 -2.74 5.30
N MET A 73 20.08 -2.51 6.53
CA MET A 73 19.56 -3.19 7.72
C MET A 73 18.08 -2.86 7.99
N LEU A 74 17.65 -1.62 7.77
CA LEU A 74 16.25 -1.22 7.89
C LEU A 74 15.38 -1.89 6.83
N MET A 75 15.85 -2.00 5.59
CA MET A 75 15.12 -2.72 4.53
C MET A 75 14.94 -4.20 4.85
N GLU A 76 15.95 -4.84 5.43
CA GLU A 76 15.85 -6.23 5.89
C GLU A 76 14.81 -6.36 7.01
N GLN A 77 14.86 -5.50 8.03
CA GLN A 77 13.88 -5.48 9.11
C GLN A 77 12.45 -5.26 8.61
N ILE A 78 12.25 -4.33 7.67
CA ILE A 78 10.95 -4.10 7.03
C ILE A 78 10.45 -5.39 6.37
N THR A 79 11.33 -6.11 5.68
CA THR A 79 10.98 -7.36 5.00
C THR A 79 10.59 -8.46 6.00
N LEU A 80 11.38 -8.62 7.07
CA LEU A 80 11.09 -9.57 8.14
C LEU A 80 9.76 -9.25 8.84
N LEU A 81 9.53 -7.99 9.21
CA LEU A 81 8.30 -7.55 9.85
C LEU A 81 7.08 -7.76 8.95
N LYS A 82 7.18 -7.45 7.65
CA LYS A 82 6.10 -7.72 6.70
C LYS A 82 5.76 -9.22 6.63
N ASN A 83 6.77 -10.08 6.62
CA ASN A 83 6.57 -11.53 6.62
C ASN A 83 5.92 -12.02 7.93
N GLU A 84 6.33 -11.45 9.05
CA GLU A 84 5.79 -11.78 10.36
C GLU A 84 4.32 -11.37 10.49
N ILE A 85 3.94 -10.18 10.01
CA ILE A 85 2.53 -9.75 9.96
C ILE A 85 1.70 -10.76 9.16
N ARG A 86 2.13 -11.12 7.94
CA ARG A 86 1.42 -12.12 7.11
C ARG A 86 1.34 -13.51 7.76
N ARG A 87 2.32 -13.87 8.59
CA ARG A 87 2.31 -15.12 9.36
C ARG A 87 1.29 -15.04 10.49
N LEU A 88 1.28 -13.95 11.23
CA LEU A 88 0.36 -13.70 12.34
C LEU A 88 -1.09 -13.62 11.86
N GLU A 89 -1.36 -12.95 10.75
CA GLU A 89 -2.71 -12.87 10.15
C GLU A 89 -3.26 -14.26 9.83
N ARG A 90 -2.49 -15.11 9.15
CA ARG A 90 -2.89 -16.49 8.85
C ARG A 90 -3.08 -17.32 10.12
N ASN A 91 -2.26 -17.11 11.15
CA ASN A 91 -2.44 -17.80 12.42
C ASN A 91 -3.71 -17.35 13.12
N GLN A 92 -4.03 -16.05 13.10
CA GLN A 92 -5.27 -15.53 13.64
C GLN A 92 -6.50 -16.09 12.90
N GLU A 93 -6.45 -16.20 11.58
CA GLU A 93 -7.50 -16.86 10.79
C GLU A 93 -7.69 -18.33 11.18
N ARG A 94 -6.58 -19.06 11.39
CA ARG A 94 -6.62 -20.45 11.89
C ARG A 94 -7.23 -20.53 13.28
N GLU A 95 -6.83 -19.67 14.20
CA GLU A 95 -7.39 -19.63 15.56
C GLU A 95 -8.90 -19.33 15.54
N LYS A 96 -9.34 -18.37 14.72
CA LYS A 96 -10.77 -18.09 14.49
C LYS A 96 -11.48 -19.33 13.94
N SER A 97 -10.87 -20.03 12.97
CA SER A 97 -11.43 -21.27 12.42
C SER A 97 -11.53 -22.37 13.47
N VAL A 98 -10.53 -22.52 14.35
CA VAL A 98 -10.56 -23.50 15.45
C VAL A 98 -11.68 -23.17 16.44
N ALA A 99 -11.82 -21.91 16.85
CA ALA A 99 -12.90 -21.47 17.72
C ALA A 99 -14.29 -21.71 17.09
N ASN A 100 -14.43 -21.45 15.78
CA ASN A 100 -15.66 -21.75 15.04
C ASN A 100 -15.97 -23.25 15.02
N LEU A 101 -14.95 -24.11 14.87
CA LEU A 101 -15.13 -25.56 14.93
C LEU A 101 -15.52 -26.04 16.33
N GLU A 102 -14.95 -25.46 17.40
CA GLU A 102 -15.35 -25.78 18.76
C GLU A 102 -16.81 -25.39 19.03
N TYR A 103 -17.23 -24.21 18.54
CA TYR A 103 -18.61 -23.79 18.59
C TYR A 103 -19.52 -24.75 17.81
N LEU A 104 -19.16 -25.08 16.56
CA LEU A 104 -19.91 -26.02 15.74
C LEU A 104 -20.03 -27.40 16.41
N LYS A 105 -18.96 -27.91 17.03
CA LYS A 105 -18.99 -29.13 17.82
C LYS A 105 -20.06 -29.06 18.90
N ASN A 106 -20.13 -27.97 19.66
CA ASN A 106 -21.12 -27.80 20.72
C ASN A 106 -22.55 -27.75 20.15
N VAL A 107 -22.76 -27.05 19.03
CA VAL A 107 -24.05 -27.00 18.33
C VAL A 107 -24.46 -28.38 17.81
N LEU A 108 -23.54 -29.14 17.22
CA LEU A 108 -23.80 -30.50 16.74
C LEU A 108 -24.13 -31.45 17.89
N LEU A 109 -23.40 -31.37 19.02
CA LEU A 109 -23.73 -32.15 20.21
C LEU A 109 -25.14 -31.82 20.71
N GLN A 110 -25.49 -30.54 20.82
CA GLN A 110 -26.86 -30.14 21.18
C GLN A 110 -27.88 -30.69 20.18
N PHE A 111 -27.62 -30.58 18.88
CA PHE A 111 -28.50 -31.09 17.84
C PHE A 111 -28.73 -32.60 17.96
N ILE A 112 -27.69 -33.39 18.26
CA ILE A 112 -27.79 -34.84 18.39
C ILE A 112 -28.60 -35.23 19.64
N PHE A 113 -28.37 -34.56 20.78
CA PHE A 113 -29.00 -34.90 22.06
C PHE A 113 -30.40 -34.31 22.25
N LEU A 114 -30.75 -33.23 21.55
CA LEU A 114 -32.11 -32.66 21.59
C LEU A 114 -33.11 -33.59 20.90
N LYS A 115 -34.30 -33.73 21.49
CA LYS A 115 -35.43 -34.41 20.86
C LYS A 115 -35.85 -33.66 19.60
N ALA A 116 -36.45 -34.38 18.66
CA ALA A 116 -37.09 -33.76 17.50
C ALA A 116 -38.12 -32.71 17.95
N GLY A 117 -38.16 -31.58 17.25
CA GLY A 117 -38.99 -30.44 17.61
C GLY A 117 -38.35 -29.09 17.26
N SER A 118 -39.02 -28.02 17.69
CA SER A 118 -38.65 -26.64 17.36
C SER A 118 -37.23 -26.27 17.81
N GLU A 119 -36.80 -26.76 18.97
CA GLU A 119 -35.46 -26.46 19.50
C GLU A 119 -34.34 -27.01 18.63
N ARG A 120 -34.52 -28.24 18.14
CA ARG A 120 -33.59 -28.90 17.22
C ARG A 120 -33.57 -28.21 15.85
N GLN A 121 -34.71 -27.72 15.39
CA GLN A 121 -34.80 -26.94 14.14
C GLN A 121 -34.10 -25.58 14.22
N ARG A 122 -34.13 -24.90 15.38
CA ARG A 122 -33.44 -23.62 15.58
C ARG A 122 -31.92 -23.70 15.40
N LEU A 123 -31.33 -24.89 15.55
CA LEU A 123 -29.89 -25.12 15.34
C LEU A 123 -29.51 -25.29 13.86
N LEU A 124 -30.46 -25.62 12.99
CA LEU A 124 -30.19 -25.91 11.58
C LEU A 124 -29.57 -24.74 10.80
N PRO A 125 -30.01 -23.47 10.95
CA PRO A 125 -29.39 -22.35 10.24
C PRO A 125 -27.91 -22.17 10.60
N VAL A 126 -27.54 -22.44 11.85
CA VAL A 126 -26.16 -22.34 12.33
C VAL A 126 -25.30 -23.45 11.71
N ILE A 127 -25.81 -24.69 11.71
CA ILE A 127 -25.13 -25.84 11.09
C ILE A 127 -24.99 -25.63 9.57
N ASP A 128 -26.04 -25.15 8.91
CA ASP A 128 -26.07 -24.80 7.48
C ASP A 128 -25.00 -23.76 7.13
N THR A 129 -24.90 -22.69 7.91
CA THR A 129 -23.93 -21.62 7.69
C THR A 129 -22.49 -22.10 7.94
N MET A 130 -22.26 -22.88 8.98
CA MET A 130 -20.91 -23.34 9.37
C MET A 130 -20.37 -24.46 8.49
N LEU A 131 -21.23 -25.33 7.97
CA LEU A 131 -20.84 -26.46 7.11
C LEU A 131 -21.10 -26.24 5.62
N GLN A 132 -21.77 -25.13 5.24
CA GLN A 132 -22.15 -24.81 3.87
C GLN A 132 -22.88 -25.97 3.19
N LEU A 133 -23.98 -26.41 3.81
CA LEU A 133 -24.69 -27.60 3.37
C LEU A 133 -25.34 -27.40 1.99
N SER A 134 -25.34 -28.47 1.20
CA SER A 134 -26.14 -28.55 0.00
C SER A 134 -27.65 -28.61 0.33
N PRO A 135 -28.53 -28.28 -0.64
CA PRO A 135 -29.98 -28.39 -0.45
C PRO A 135 -30.43 -29.78 0.01
N ASP A 136 -29.80 -30.83 -0.53
CA ASP A 136 -30.09 -32.23 -0.19
C ASP A 136 -29.72 -32.56 1.26
N GLU A 137 -28.54 -32.12 1.71
CA GLU A 137 -28.09 -32.31 3.09
C GLU A 137 -28.98 -31.55 4.08
N LYS A 138 -29.34 -30.31 3.74
CA LYS A 138 -30.27 -29.48 4.52
C LYS A 138 -31.64 -30.15 4.65
N GLY A 139 -32.17 -30.73 3.57
CA GLY A 139 -33.44 -31.46 3.58
C GLY A 139 -33.41 -32.67 4.53
N LYS A 140 -32.32 -33.45 4.51
CA LYS A 140 -32.14 -34.60 5.42
C LYS A 140 -32.12 -34.16 6.89
N LEU A 141 -31.37 -33.11 7.22
CA LEU A 141 -31.31 -32.60 8.59
C LEU A 141 -32.65 -32.02 9.07
N TYR A 142 -33.40 -31.38 8.18
CA TYR A 142 -34.73 -30.85 8.50
C TYR A 142 -35.73 -31.96 8.82
N ALA A 143 -35.74 -33.05 8.05
CA ALA A 143 -36.56 -34.23 8.33
C ALA A 143 -36.22 -34.87 9.69
N ILE A 144 -34.93 -35.01 10.01
CA ILE A 144 -34.46 -35.51 11.31
C ILE A 144 -34.90 -34.58 12.44
N ALA A 145 -34.82 -33.26 12.24
CA ALA A 145 -35.20 -32.27 13.23
C ALA A 145 -36.72 -32.19 13.47
N GLN A 146 -37.54 -32.50 12.46
CA GLN A 146 -38.99 -32.63 12.60
C GLN A 146 -39.41 -33.92 13.33
N GLY A 147 -38.58 -34.96 13.27
CA GLY A 147 -38.88 -36.27 13.84
C GLY A 147 -39.75 -37.11 12.90
N PRO A 148 -39.97 -38.40 13.22
CA PRO A 148 -40.94 -39.20 12.48
C PRO A 148 -42.29 -38.48 12.57
N LEU A 149 -42.84 -38.12 11.41
CA LEU A 149 -44.20 -37.62 11.31
C LEU A 149 -45.08 -38.68 11.99
N ASP A 150 -45.67 -38.33 13.13
CA ASP A 150 -46.78 -39.08 13.71
C ASP A 150 -47.94 -38.99 12.72
N PHE A 151 -47.92 -39.86 11.72
CA PHE A 151 -49.07 -40.17 10.89
C PHE A 151 -50.09 -40.92 11.78
N HIS A 152 -50.69 -40.22 12.74
CA HIS A 152 -51.99 -40.59 13.25
C HIS A 152 -53.03 -40.24 12.16
N HIS A 153 -53.01 -41.08 11.12
CA HIS A 153 -54.09 -41.17 10.15
C HIS A 153 -55.34 -41.63 10.92
N HIS A 154 -56.32 -40.74 11.01
CA HIS A 154 -57.69 -41.13 11.35
C HIS A 154 -58.15 -42.24 10.38
N PRO A 155 -58.67 -43.38 10.88
CA PRO A 155 -59.21 -44.39 10.00
C PRO A 155 -60.52 -43.87 9.38
N ILE A 156 -60.51 -43.69 8.06
CA ILE A 156 -61.72 -43.60 7.25
C ILE A 156 -62.44 -44.94 7.36
N TYR A 157 -63.54 -44.96 8.12
CA TYR A 157 -64.63 -45.90 7.91
C TYR A 157 -65.95 -45.12 7.93
N SER A 158 -66.36 -44.62 6.76
CA SER A 158 -67.78 -44.43 6.48
C SER A 158 -68.23 -45.65 5.70
N LYS A 159 -68.86 -46.59 6.41
CA LYS A 159 -69.55 -47.72 5.79
C LYS A 159 -70.64 -47.17 4.87
N LYS A 160 -70.54 -47.51 3.59
CA LYS A 160 -71.66 -47.50 2.66
C LYS A 160 -72.58 -48.66 3.04
N ASP A 161 -73.69 -48.38 3.72
CA ASP A 161 -74.78 -49.34 3.81
C ASP A 161 -75.75 -49.10 2.64
N THR A 162 -75.44 -49.84 1.58
CA THR A 162 -76.30 -50.61 0.69
C THR A 162 -77.82 -50.36 0.75
N SER A 163 -78.32 -49.86 -0.38
CA SER A 163 -79.70 -49.95 -0.87
C SER A 163 -80.25 -51.40 -0.89
N TYR A 164 -81.40 -51.60 -0.26
CA TYR A 164 -82.46 -52.55 -0.68
C TYR A 164 -83.76 -51.74 -0.52
N GLY A 165 -84.55 -51.45 -1.56
CA GLY A 165 -85.20 -52.39 -2.47
C GLY A 165 -86.70 -52.37 -2.16
N LYS A 166 -87.43 -51.40 -2.74
CA LYS A 166 -88.91 -51.36 -2.81
C LYS A 166 -89.43 -52.50 -3.71
N PRO A 167 -90.68 -52.96 -3.52
CA PRO A 167 -91.86 -52.27 -4.06
C PRO A 167 -92.74 -51.63 -2.97
#